data_AF-A0A821JKZ4-F1
#
_entry.id   AF-A0A821JKZ4-F1
#
_cell.length_a   1.000
_cell.length_b   1.000
_cell.length_c   1.000
_cell.angle_alpha   90.00
_cell.angle_beta   90.00
_cell.angle_gamma   90.00
#
_symmetry.space_group_name_H-M   'P 1'
#
loop_
_entity.id
_entity.type
_entity.pdbx_description
1 polymer ?
#
loop_
_entity_poly.entity_id
_entity_poly.type
_entity_poly.pdbx_seq_one_letter_code
_entity_poly.pdbx_strand_id
1 'polypeptide(L)'
;NDGNEVGGSVYHRINDRLETGVQLAWTTGTNQTRFALASKYQLDSQTAIGAKVNNICQVGLSFQQLLRPGFKLTLSALFEARNLNAGGHKVGLGLELEG
;
A
#
# COMPACT_ATOMS: atom_id res chain seq x y z
N ASN A 1 -26.51 4.48 -2.55
CA ASN A 1 -25.23 4.98 -2.01
C ASN A 1 -25.61 5.82 -0.81
N ASP A 2 -25.86 5.17 0.32
CA ASP A 2 -26.30 5.85 1.53
C ASP A 2 -25.10 6.61 2.07
N GLY A 3 -25.17 7.95 2.14
CA GLY A 3 -24.07 8.89 2.44
C GLY A 3 -23.40 8.77 3.81
N ASN A 4 -23.22 7.55 4.30
CA ASN A 4 -22.64 7.18 5.57
C ASN A 4 -21.12 6.98 5.49
N GLU A 5 -20.50 6.90 4.31
CA GLU A 5 -19.04 6.90 4.18
C GLU A 5 -18.56 8.14 3.44
N VAL A 6 -17.63 8.85 4.07
CA VAL A 6 -16.96 10.02 3.48
C VAL A 6 -15.47 9.75 3.49
N GLY A 7 -14.80 10.08 2.39
CA GLY A 7 -13.35 9.92 2.32
C GLY A 7 -12.74 10.70 1.17
N GLY A 8 -11.43 10.86 1.24
CA GLY A 8 -10.61 11.52 0.26
C GLY A 8 -9.18 11.00 0.29
N SER A 9 -8.43 11.34 -0.74
CA SER A 9 -7.01 11.04 -0.84
C SER A 9 -6.26 12.21 -1.44
N VAL A 10 -4.98 12.31 -1.09
CA VAL A 10 -4.03 13.22 -1.71
C VAL A 10 -2.93 12.36 -2.29
N TYR A 11 -2.67 12.52 -3.58
CA TYR A 11 -1.54 11.89 -4.25
C TYR A 11 -0.51 12.96 -4.61
N HIS A 12 0.75 12.67 -4.37
CA HIS A 12 1.85 13.57 -4.66
C HIS A 12 3.05 12.81 -5.21
N ARG A 13 3.35 13.04 -6.49
CA ARG A 13 4.62 12.66 -7.11
C ARG A 13 5.68 13.71 -6.73
N ILE A 14 6.59 13.33 -5.84
CA ILE A 14 7.64 14.23 -5.32
C ILE A 14 8.73 14.42 -6.37
N ASN A 15 9.08 13.36 -7.09
CA ASN A 15 9.99 13.36 -8.23
C ASN A 15 9.70 12.14 -9.12
N ASP A 16 10.51 11.92 -10.16
CA ASP A 16 10.33 10.82 -11.12
C ASP A 16 10.41 9.41 -10.49
N ARG A 17 10.99 9.29 -9.29
CA ARG A 17 11.17 8.01 -8.60
C ARG A 17 10.28 7.85 -7.37
N LEU A 18 9.91 8.93 -6.71
CA LEU A 18 9.21 8.91 -5.44
C LEU A 18 7.80 9.46 -5.57
N GLU A 19 6.83 8.61 -5.26
CA GLU A 19 5.42 8.94 -5.18
C GLU A 19 4.89 8.66 -3.78
N THR A 20 4.00 9.51 -3.31
CA THR A 20 3.37 9.38 -2.00
C THR A 20 1.86 9.57 -2.12
N GLY A 21 1.14 8.95 -1.21
CA GLY A 21 -0.31 9.02 -1.16
C GLY A 21 -0.78 8.99 0.28
N VAL A 22 -1.72 9.87 0.60
CA VAL A 22 -2.44 9.86 1.88
C VAL A 22 -3.89 9.56 1.58
N GLN A 23 -4.52 8.71 2.37
CA GLN A 23 -5.95 8.43 2.32
C GLN A 23 -6.56 8.67 3.71
N LEU A 24 -7.70 9.34 3.74
CA LEU A 24 -8.51 9.54 4.93
C LEU A 24 -9.96 9.21 4.58
N ALA A 25 -10.60 8.38 5.38
CA ALA A 25 -12.03 8.10 5.28
C ALA A 25 -12.63 7.89 6.67
N TRP A 26 -13.92 8.14 6.82
CA TRP A 26 -14.68 7.87 8.03
C TRP A 26 -16.10 7.44 7.70
N THR A 27 -16.71 6.73 8.64
CA THR A 27 -18.12 6.31 8.53
C THR A 27 -18.96 7.14 9.50
N THR A 28 -19.85 7.98 8.95
CA THR A 28 -20.80 8.83 9.69
C THR A 28 -21.58 8.00 10.70
N GLY A 29 -21.71 8.50 11.93
CA GLY A 29 -22.41 7.80 13.00
C GLY A 29 -21.60 6.70 13.70
N THR A 30 -20.32 6.55 13.37
CA THR A 30 -19.40 5.62 14.06
C THR A 30 -18.10 6.32 14.47
N ASN A 31 -17.32 5.67 15.32
CA ASN A 31 -15.95 6.09 15.65
C ASN A 31 -14.90 5.50 14.68
N GLN A 32 -15.33 4.96 13.53
CA GLN A 32 -14.43 4.34 12.58
C GLN A 32 -13.84 5.39 11.64
N THR A 33 -12.57 5.71 11.85
CA THR A 33 -11.74 6.47 10.93
C THR A 33 -10.69 5.55 10.32
N ARG A 34 -10.42 5.71 9.03
CA ARG A 34 -9.39 5.00 8.28
C ARG A 34 -8.42 6.04 7.74
N PHE A 35 -7.19 6.01 8.23
CA PHE A 35 -6.11 6.84 7.74
C PHE A 35 -4.98 5.96 7.26
N ALA A 36 -4.42 6.25 6.09
CA ALA A 36 -3.25 5.58 5.58
C ALA A 36 -2.29 6.56 4.89
N LEU A 37 -1.00 6.33 5.08
CA LEU A 37 0.08 6.96 4.32
C LEU A 37 0.80 5.85 3.56
N ALA A 38 1.02 6.06 2.28
CA ALA A 38 1.77 5.15 1.42
C ALA A 38 2.81 5.90 0.61
N SER A 39 3.89 5.21 0.30
CA SER A 39 4.94 5.70 -0.61
C SER A 39 5.37 4.58 -1.54
N LYS A 40 5.68 4.93 -2.77
CA LYS A 40 6.32 4.07 -3.76
C LYS A 40 7.60 4.73 -4.22
N TYR A 41 8.69 3.97 -4.21
CA TYR A 41 9.99 4.41 -4.68
C TYR A 41 10.49 3.49 -5.79
N GLN A 42 10.77 4.06 -6.96
CA GLN A 42 11.43 3.36 -8.07
C GLN A 42 12.94 3.34 -7.78
N LEU A 43 13.49 2.14 -7.55
CA LEU A 43 14.93 1.97 -7.39
C LEU A 43 15.64 2.14 -8.72
N ASP A 44 15.05 1.58 -9.77
CA ASP A 44 15.52 1.62 -11.15
C ASP A 44 14.33 1.46 -12.11
N SER A 45 14.59 1.32 -13.42
CA SER A 45 13.56 1.21 -14.46
C SER A 45 12.70 -0.06 -14.38
N GLN A 46 13.10 -1.06 -13.61
CA GLN A 46 12.47 -2.38 -13.51
C GLN A 46 12.03 -2.71 -12.07
N THR A 47 12.53 -1.98 -11.08
CA THR A 47 12.38 -2.30 -9.67
C THR A 47 11.70 -1.17 -8.91
N ALA A 48 10.67 -1.50 -8.14
CA ALA A 48 10.03 -0.56 -7.22
C ALA A 48 9.79 -1.18 -5.85
N ILE A 49 9.98 -0.37 -4.80
CA ILE A 49 9.55 -0.70 -3.45
C ILE A 49 8.36 0.16 -3.05
N GLY A 50 7.53 -0.38 -2.18
CA GLY A 50 6.41 0.34 -1.59
C GLY A 50 6.34 0.11 -0.11
N ALA A 51 5.90 1.14 0.61
CA ALA A 51 5.60 1.07 2.02
C ALA A 51 4.24 1.72 2.27
N LYS A 52 3.48 1.17 3.23
CA LYS A 52 2.20 1.71 3.66
C LYS A 52 2.08 1.57 5.16
N VAL A 53 1.56 2.60 5.81
CA VAL A 53 1.18 2.57 7.23
C VAL A 53 -0.26 3.04 7.38
N ASN A 54 -0.97 2.55 8.39
CA ASN A 54 -2.32 3.00 8.68
C ASN A 54 -2.58 3.17 10.18
N ASN A 55 -3.73 3.77 10.52
CA ASN A 55 -4.12 4.06 11.89
C ASN A 55 -4.64 2.85 12.70
N ILE A 56 -4.64 1.66 12.12
CA ILE A 56 -4.86 0.40 12.85
C ILE A 56 -3.52 -0.30 13.18
N CYS A 57 -2.40 0.42 13.04
CA CYS A 57 -1.05 -0.07 13.31
C CYS A 57 -0.64 -1.24 12.41
N GLN A 58 -1.04 -1.21 11.13
CA GLN A 58 -0.47 -2.12 10.14
C GLN A 58 0.65 -1.44 9.36
N VAL A 59 1.67 -2.23 9.04
CA VAL A 59 2.78 -1.83 8.17
C VAL A 59 2.79 -2.76 6.96
N GLY A 60 2.53 -2.21 5.78
CA GLY A 60 2.62 -2.91 4.51
C GLY A 60 3.95 -2.62 3.82
N LEU A 61 4.58 -3.65 3.27
CA LEU A 61 5.75 -3.56 2.41
C LEU A 61 5.46 -4.26 1.09
N SER A 62 5.99 -3.73 0.01
CA SER A 62 5.92 -4.37 -1.31
C SER A 62 7.23 -4.20 -2.07
N PHE A 63 7.57 -5.21 -2.85
CA PHE A 63 8.68 -5.22 -3.79
C PHE A 63 8.16 -5.67 -5.15
N GLN A 64 8.39 -4.88 -6.19
CA GLN A 64 7.99 -5.18 -7.55
C GLN A 64 9.23 -5.25 -8.43
N GLN A 65 9.33 -6.30 -9.24
CA GLN A 65 10.41 -6.53 -10.19
C GLN A 65 9.83 -6.90 -11.55
N LEU A 66 10.14 -6.10 -12.58
CA LEU A 66 9.99 -6.52 -13.96
C LEU A 66 11.16 -7.45 -14.30
N LEU A 67 10.88 -8.75 -14.47
CA LEU A 67 11.94 -9.73 -14.74
C LEU A 67 12.30 -9.77 -16.23
N ARG A 68 11.30 -9.56 -17.08
CA ARG A 68 11.40 -9.48 -18.56
C ARG A 68 10.23 -8.62 -19.06
N PRO A 69 10.29 -8.04 -20.28
CA PRO A 69 9.11 -7.41 -20.87
C PRO A 69 7.91 -8.36 -20.84
N GLY A 70 6.79 -7.88 -20.32
CA GLY A 70 5.57 -8.68 -20.13
C GLY A 70 5.58 -9.65 -18.94
N PHE A 71 6.60 -9.68 -18.08
CA PHE A 71 6.61 -10.51 -16.87
C PHE A 71 7.02 -9.72 -15.63
N LYS A 72 6.07 -9.43 -14.76
CA LYS A 72 6.28 -8.66 -13.53
C LYS A 72 5.93 -9.49 -12.29
N LEU A 73 6.88 -9.59 -11.38
CA LEU A 73 6.74 -10.23 -10.07
C LEU A 73 6.51 -9.16 -9.00
N THR A 74 5.52 -9.37 -8.14
CA THR A 74 5.28 -8.55 -6.95
C THR A 74 5.31 -9.44 -5.71
N LEU A 75 6.14 -9.08 -4.73
CA LEU A 75 6.13 -9.63 -3.38
C LEU A 75 5.54 -8.59 -2.43
N SER A 76 4.75 -9.02 -1.45
CA SER A 76 4.13 -8.12 -0.48
C SER A 76 4.04 -8.77 0.89
N ALA A 77 4.11 -7.95 1.93
CA ALA A 77 3.91 -8.35 3.31
C ALA A 77 3.09 -7.27 4.03
N LEU A 78 2.23 -7.69 4.95
CA LEU A 78 1.46 -6.81 5.84
C LEU A 78 1.64 -7.30 7.27
N PHE A 79 2.26 -6.45 8.09
CA PHE A 79 2.54 -6.73 9.49
C PHE A 79 1.53 -6.03 10.39
N GLU A 80 1.04 -6.76 11.39
CA GLU A 80 0.19 -6.25 12.47
C GLU A 80 1.10 -5.73 13.59
N ALA A 81 1.49 -4.45 13.51
CA ALA A 81 2.52 -3.89 14.40
C ALA A 81 2.08 -3.78 15.87
N ARG A 82 0.77 -3.87 16.16
CA ARG A 82 0.25 -3.99 17.53
C ARG A 82 0.68 -5.28 18.22
N ASN A 83 0.94 -6.34 17.44
CA ASN A 83 1.27 -7.64 18.00
C ASN A 83 2.27 -8.39 17.11
N LEU A 84 3.48 -7.83 16.99
CA LEU A 84 4.57 -8.40 16.19
C LEU A 84 5.02 -9.79 16.66
N ASN A 85 4.83 -10.09 17.94
CA ASN A 85 5.18 -11.38 18.52
C ASN A 85 4.08 -12.44 18.35
N ALA A 86 2.92 -12.06 17.79
CA ALA A 86 1.84 -12.98 17.46
C ALA A 86 1.67 -13.12 15.94
N GLY A 87 0.83 -14.06 15.53
CA GLY A 87 0.45 -14.24 14.12
C GLY A 87 -0.49 -13.14 13.60
N GLY A 88 -0.97 -13.32 12.38
CA GLY A 88 -1.86 -12.35 11.69
C GLY A 88 -1.17 -11.55 10.59
N HIS A 89 0.15 -11.70 10.46
CA HIS A 89 0.90 -11.17 9.33
C HIS A 89 0.48 -11.87 8.03
N LYS A 90 0.33 -11.08 6.96
CA LYS A 90 0.00 -11.60 5.63
C LYS A 90 1.20 -11.47 4.72
N VAL A 91 1.43 -12.48 3.90
CA VAL A 91 2.38 -12.45 2.80
C VAL A 91 1.65 -12.73 1.50
N GLY A 92 2.07 -12.09 0.42
CA GLY A 92 1.43 -12.20 -0.88
C GLY A 92 2.46 -12.20 -2.00
N LEU A 93 2.16 -12.95 -3.04
CA LEU A 93 2.92 -13.02 -4.27
C LEU A 93 1.97 -12.79 -5.45
N GLY A 94 2.34 -11.90 -6.36
CA GLY A 94 1.63 -11.60 -7.59
C GLY A 94 2.54 -11.80 -8.79
N LEU A 95 2.00 -12.44 -9.83
CA LEU A 95 2.64 -12.58 -11.13
C LEU A 95 1.72 -11.97 -12.17
N GLU A 96 2.21 -10.95 -12.87
CA GLU A 96 1.50 -10.30 -13.97
C GLU A 96 2.19 -10.68 -15.28
N LEU A 97 1.40 -11.19 -16.23
CA LEU A 97 1.84 -11.53 -17.58
C LEU A 97 1.08 -10.65 -18.58
N GLU A 98 1.82 -9.95 -19.43
CA GLU A 98 1.28 -9.19 -20.57
C GLU A 98 1.76 -9.84 -21.86
N GLY A 99 0.82 -10.06 -22.79
CA GLY A 99 1.05 -10.67 -24.10
C GLY A 99 0.69 -9.72 -25.24
#